data_AF-A0A5C6MIT1-F1
#
_entry.id   AF-A0A5C6MIT1-F1
#
_cell.length_a   1.000
_cell.length_b   1.000
_cell.length_c   1.000
_cell.angle_alpha   90.00
_cell.angle_beta   90.00
_cell.angle_gamma   90.00
#
_symmetry.space_group_name_H-M   'P 1'
#
loop_
_entity.id
_entity.type
_entity.pdbx_description
1 polymer ?
#
loop_
_entity_poly.entity_id
_entity_poly.type
_entity_poly.pdbx_seq_one_letter_code
_entity_poly.pdbx_strand_id
1 'polypeptide(L)'
;MFSLNVSLYENIPEKRDTVQDLRHLPVLNNIPKPIRTQIHIQKACGSDNYCHSNLQMRAHFTDDHQRPLPTQNNSQILSINGSIDQLYLEVNISNSPTQGQPAEDAHNSLLNISIPAMFRFSGVRTKKLKNPPFHAVKNH
;
A
#
# COMPACT_ATOMS: atom_id res chain seq x y z
N MET A 1 18.05 2.55 3.78
CA MET A 1 17.28 3.06 2.61
C MET A 1 18.29 3.47 1.56
N PHE A 2 18.19 2.93 0.35
CA PHE A 2 19.07 3.30 -0.76
C PHE A 2 18.32 4.26 -1.68
N SER A 3 18.98 5.35 -2.06
CA SER A 3 18.42 6.35 -2.98
C SER A 3 19.42 6.64 -4.09
N LEU A 4 18.98 6.51 -5.33
CA LEU A 4 19.74 6.96 -6.49
C LEU A 4 19.13 8.26 -7.02
N ASN A 5 19.97 9.27 -7.20
CA ASN A 5 19.60 10.54 -7.84
C ASN A 5 20.36 10.66 -9.17
N VAL A 6 19.66 11.07 -10.24
CA VAL A 6 20.23 11.21 -11.58
C VAL A 6 19.82 12.58 -12.12
N SER A 7 20.80 13.35 -12.57
CA SER A 7 20.60 14.62 -13.28
C SER A 7 21.26 14.54 -14.64
N LEU A 8 20.74 15.31 -15.61
CA LEU A 8 21.46 15.51 -16.87
C LEU A 8 22.67 16.41 -16.63
N TYR A 9 23.76 16.11 -17.33
CA TYR A 9 24.89 17.01 -17.42
C TYR A 9 24.61 18.07 -18.48
N GLU A 10 24.43 19.32 -18.06
CA GLU A 10 24.18 20.45 -18.95
C GLU A 10 25.51 21.01 -19.46
N ASN A 11 25.88 20.67 -20.71
CA ASN A 11 27.04 21.27 -21.37
C ASN A 11 26.59 22.57 -22.05
N ILE A 12 26.31 23.59 -21.22
CA ILE A 12 25.83 24.90 -21.69
C ILE A 12 26.95 25.53 -22.52
N PRO A 13 26.71 25.88 -23.80
CA PRO A 13 27.74 26.52 -24.62
C PRO A 13 28.18 27.85 -24.01
N GLU A 14 29.43 28.24 -24.24
CA GLU A 14 29.94 29.54 -23.79
C GLU A 14 29.09 30.70 -24.32
N LYS A 15 28.90 31.72 -23.48
CA LYS A 15 28.14 32.94 -23.80
C LYS A 15 28.78 33.64 -25.01
N ARG A 16 28.03 33.76 -26.11
CA ARG A 16 28.41 34.54 -27.29
C ARG A 16 27.41 35.68 -27.49
N ASP A 17 27.82 36.76 -28.18
CA ASP A 17 26.97 37.92 -28.49
C ASP A 17 25.82 37.62 -29.48
N THR A 18 25.73 36.38 -29.97
CA THR A 18 24.70 35.90 -30.89
C THR A 18 23.68 35.01 -30.19
N VAL A 19 22.40 35.13 -30.55
CA VAL A 19 21.31 34.26 -30.05
C VAL A 19 21.63 32.79 -30.31
N GLN A 20 21.73 31.97 -29.26
CA GLN A 20 21.94 30.52 -29.36
C GLN A 20 20.60 29.78 -29.38
N ASP A 21 20.45 28.83 -30.31
CA ASP A 21 19.29 27.95 -30.40
C ASP A 21 19.43 26.76 -29.43
N LEU A 22 18.72 26.82 -28.31
CA LEU A 22 18.76 25.81 -27.25
C LEU A 22 17.84 24.60 -27.52
N ARG A 23 17.08 24.57 -28.63
CA ARG A 23 16.11 23.50 -28.95
C ARG A 23 16.76 22.13 -29.21
N HIS A 24 18.08 22.09 -29.41
CA HIS A 24 18.85 20.87 -29.61
C HIS A 24 19.29 20.20 -28.30
N LEU A 25 19.14 20.88 -27.16
CA LEU A 25 19.52 20.30 -25.87
C LEU A 25 18.47 19.28 -25.41
N PRO A 26 18.89 18.09 -24.96
CA PRO A 26 17.96 17.07 -24.50
C PRO A 26 17.24 17.56 -23.24
N VAL A 27 15.91 17.49 -23.25
CA VAL A 27 15.07 17.82 -22.10
C VAL A 27 14.54 16.52 -21.49
N LEU A 28 14.66 16.39 -20.17
CA LEU A 28 14.03 15.28 -19.45
C LEU A 28 12.51 15.40 -19.58
N ASN A 29 11.88 14.38 -20.18
CA ASN A 29 10.43 14.32 -20.34
C ASN A 29 9.69 14.37 -18.98
N ASN A 30 10.34 13.90 -17.91
CA ASN A 30 9.83 13.93 -16.53
C ASN A 30 10.96 14.33 -15.56
N ILE A 31 10.63 15.09 -14.51
CA ILE A 31 11.55 15.30 -13.38
C ILE A 31 11.87 13.92 -12.78
N PRO A 32 13.14 13.47 -12.79
CA PRO A 32 13.52 12.15 -12.29
C PRO A 32 13.12 12.03 -10.82
N LYS A 33 12.17 11.14 -10.53
CA LYS A 33 11.90 10.78 -9.13
C LYS A 33 13.02 9.87 -8.66
N PRO A 34 13.59 10.10 -7.45
CA PRO A 34 14.61 9.22 -6.91
C PRO A 34 14.12 7.77 -6.90
N ILE A 35 14.90 6.85 -7.46
CA ILE A 35 14.62 5.42 -7.32
C ILE A 35 14.98 5.06 -5.89
N ARG A 36 13.98 4.60 -5.13
CA ARG A 36 14.14 4.16 -3.75
C ARG A 36 14.02 2.65 -3.71
N THR A 37 15.05 1.98 -3.22
CA THR A 37 15.02 0.54 -2.94
C THR A 37 15.38 0.27 -1.49
N GLN A 38 14.78 -0.76 -0.90
CA GLN A 38 14.97 -1.14 0.48
C GLN A 38 15.42 -2.60 0.54
N ILE A 39 16.68 -2.79 0.95
CA ILE A 39 17.20 -4.10 1.34
C ILE A 39 16.82 -4.29 2.81
N HIS A 40 16.24 -5.45 3.12
CA HIS A 40 15.84 -5.82 4.46
C HIS A 40 16.86 -6.81 5.02
N ILE A 41 17.35 -6.55 6.23
CA ILE A 41 18.18 -7.50 6.97
C ILE A 41 17.21 -8.45 7.66
N GLN A 42 17.33 -9.75 7.38
CA GLN A 42 16.49 -10.78 7.96
C GLN A 42 16.51 -10.69 9.49
N LYS A 43 15.34 -10.51 10.09
CA LYS A 43 15.13 -10.63 11.53
C LYS A 43 13.99 -11.61 11.74
N ALA A 44 14.23 -12.63 12.57
CA ALA A 44 13.21 -13.62 12.99
C ALA A 44 12.57 -14.47 11.85
N CYS A 45 13.35 -14.87 10.83
CA CYS A 45 12.95 -15.78 9.74
C CYS A 45 13.38 -17.25 9.99
N GLY A 46 13.20 -17.75 11.21
CA GLY A 46 13.53 -19.15 11.53
C GLY A 46 15.01 -19.53 11.37
N SER A 47 15.27 -20.85 11.31
CA SER A 47 16.63 -21.42 11.14
C SER A 47 17.02 -21.65 9.68
N ASP A 48 16.05 -21.62 8.76
CA ASP A 48 16.25 -21.75 7.32
C ASP A 48 16.55 -20.40 6.65
N ASN A 49 16.50 -19.29 7.40
CA ASN A 49 16.73 -17.93 6.91
C ASN A 49 15.75 -17.53 5.80
N TYR A 50 14.57 -18.13 5.75
CA TYR A 50 13.51 -17.80 4.82
C TYR A 50 12.23 -17.46 5.59
N CYS A 51 11.75 -16.24 5.44
CA CYS A 51 10.56 -15.80 6.16
C CYS A 51 9.29 -16.38 5.52
N HIS A 52 8.59 -17.23 6.27
CA HIS A 52 7.29 -17.79 5.91
C HIS A 52 6.16 -17.02 6.61
N SER A 53 5.57 -16.07 5.89
CA SER A 53 4.39 -15.35 6.38
C SER A 53 3.11 -16.19 6.28
N ASN A 54 2.11 -15.85 7.10
CA ASN A 54 0.76 -16.39 7.05
C ASN A 54 -0.27 -15.27 6.99
N LEU A 55 -0.15 -14.43 5.96
CA LEU A 55 -1.10 -13.35 5.72
C LEU A 55 -2.46 -13.94 5.35
N GLN A 56 -3.45 -13.68 6.19
CA GLN A 56 -4.84 -14.01 5.97
C GLN A 56 -5.66 -12.74 5.90
N MET A 57 -6.68 -12.75 5.04
CA MET A 57 -7.55 -11.61 4.82
C MET A 57 -9.01 -12.05 4.80
N ARG A 58 -9.87 -11.27 5.44
CA ARG A 58 -11.32 -11.33 5.28
C ARG A 58 -11.84 -9.94 4.97
N ALA A 59 -12.80 -9.83 4.08
CA ALA A 59 -13.39 -8.55 3.70
C ALA A 59 -14.91 -8.67 3.60
N HIS A 60 -15.60 -7.61 3.99
CA HIS A 60 -17.05 -7.51 3.84
C HIS A 60 -17.48 -6.04 3.76
N PHE A 61 -18.54 -5.78 3.02
CA PHE A 61 -19.16 -4.46 2.93
C PHE A 61 -19.96 -4.16 4.19
N THR A 62 -19.95 -2.89 4.59
CA THR A 62 -20.67 -2.38 5.75
C THR A 62 -21.47 -1.12 5.43
N ASP A 63 -22.45 -0.82 6.29
CA ASP A 63 -23.15 0.46 6.30
C ASP A 63 -22.30 1.58 6.94
N ASP A 64 -22.86 2.79 7.01
CA ASP A 64 -22.26 3.96 7.63
C ASP A 64 -21.95 3.79 9.13
N HIS A 65 -22.62 2.85 9.78
CA HIS A 65 -22.39 2.44 11.17
C HIS A 65 -21.43 1.25 11.31
N GLN A 66 -20.73 0.86 10.23
CA GLN A 66 -19.80 -0.29 10.19
C GLN A 66 -20.47 -1.63 10.53
N ARG A 67 -21.77 -1.77 10.25
CA ARG A 67 -22.49 -3.05 10.38
C ARG A 67 -22.44 -3.80 9.05
N PRO A 68 -22.16 -5.12 9.04
CA PRO A 68 -22.15 -5.90 7.81
C PRO A 68 -23.47 -5.80 7.04
N LEU A 69 -23.37 -5.67 5.71
CA LEU A 69 -24.56 -5.69 4.86
C LEU A 69 -25.29 -7.05 4.94
N PRO A 70 -26.62 -7.07 4.74
CA PRO A 70 -27.40 -8.30 4.69
C PRO A 70 -26.82 -9.30 3.69
N THR A 71 -26.86 -10.58 4.04
CA THR A 71 -26.37 -11.66 3.18
C THR A 71 -27.53 -12.55 2.75
N GLN A 72 -27.58 -12.90 1.47
CA GLN A 72 -28.51 -13.88 0.92
C GLN A 72 -27.71 -14.83 0.03
N ASN A 73 -27.88 -16.15 0.22
CA ASN A 73 -27.16 -17.18 -0.55
C ASN A 73 -25.63 -16.94 -0.59
N ASN A 74 -25.04 -16.65 0.57
CA ASN A 74 -23.61 -16.36 0.75
C ASN A 74 -23.09 -15.10 0.00
N SER A 75 -23.99 -14.26 -0.51
CA SER A 75 -23.64 -13.00 -1.18
C SER A 75 -24.19 -11.81 -0.40
N GLN A 76 -23.35 -10.78 -0.18
CA GLN A 76 -23.82 -9.55 0.43
C GLN A 76 -24.69 -8.77 -0.56
N ILE A 77 -25.85 -8.33 -0.09
CA ILE A 77 -26.79 -7.54 -0.87
C ILE A 77 -26.56 -6.06 -0.59
N LEU A 78 -26.20 -5.34 -1.64
CA LEU A 78 -26.16 -3.88 -1.66
C LEU A 78 -27.37 -3.35 -2.42
N SER A 79 -28.28 -2.71 -1.71
CA SER A 79 -29.42 -2.01 -2.32
C SER A 79 -29.02 -0.56 -2.60
N ILE A 80 -28.65 -0.25 -3.84
CA ILE A 80 -28.31 1.11 -4.26
C ILE A 80 -29.62 1.90 -4.43
N ASN A 81 -30.11 2.49 -3.34
CA ASN A 81 -31.06 3.60 -3.43
C ASN A 81 -30.25 4.90 -3.37
N GLY A 82 -30.76 5.99 -3.94
CA GLY A 82 -30.06 7.29 -4.01
C GLY A 82 -29.74 7.94 -2.65
N SER A 83 -29.85 7.21 -1.55
CA SER A 83 -29.50 7.59 -0.18
C SER A 83 -28.09 7.13 0.23
N ILE A 84 -27.41 6.28 -0.56
CA ILE A 84 -26.06 5.78 -0.25
C ILE A 84 -25.01 6.67 -0.92
N ASP A 85 -24.44 7.60 -0.16
CA ASP A 85 -23.32 8.44 -0.61
C ASP A 85 -21.95 7.77 -0.40
N GLN A 86 -21.85 6.81 0.52
CA GLN A 86 -20.60 6.13 0.87
C GLN A 86 -20.83 4.64 1.15
N LEU A 87 -19.98 3.80 0.55
CA LEU A 87 -19.90 2.38 0.79
C LEU A 87 -18.58 2.06 1.49
N TYR A 88 -18.66 1.31 2.59
CA TYR A 88 -17.49 0.93 3.37
C TYR A 88 -17.13 -0.52 3.10
N LEU A 89 -15.85 -0.80 2.89
CA LEU A 89 -15.28 -2.14 2.84
C LEU A 89 -14.44 -2.34 4.10
N GLU A 90 -14.91 -3.16 5.02
CA GLU A 90 -14.14 -3.56 6.19
C GLU A 90 -13.22 -4.72 5.81
N VAL A 91 -11.91 -4.51 5.96
CA VAL A 91 -10.87 -5.49 5.64
C VAL A 91 -10.10 -5.85 6.90
N ASN A 92 -10.15 -7.12 7.27
CA ASN A 92 -9.41 -7.68 8.40
C ASN A 92 -8.23 -8.48 7.85
N ILE A 93 -7.02 -8.03 8.18
CA ILE A 93 -5.76 -8.65 7.77
C ILE A 93 -5.04 -9.13 9.03
N SER A 94 -4.53 -10.36 9.01
CA SER A 94 -3.78 -10.93 10.11
C SER A 94 -2.57 -11.70 9.58
N ASN A 95 -1.46 -11.61 10.29
CA ASN A 95 -0.33 -12.53 10.13
C ASN A 95 -0.24 -13.33 11.43
N SER A 96 -0.88 -14.49 11.49
CA SER A 96 -1.00 -15.27 12.72
C SER A 96 -0.75 -16.75 12.42
N PRO A 97 -0.04 -17.48 13.29
CA PRO A 97 0.35 -18.85 12.99
C PRO A 97 -0.90 -19.74 12.92
N THR A 98 -0.89 -20.71 12.00
CA THR A 98 -1.89 -21.78 11.93
C THR A 98 -1.20 -23.14 12.05
N GLN A 99 -1.97 -24.21 12.23
CA GLN A 99 -1.41 -25.56 12.35
C GLN A 99 -0.50 -25.88 11.17
N GLY A 100 0.80 -26.05 11.43
CA GLY A 100 1.81 -26.35 10.42
C GLY A 100 2.30 -25.15 9.57
N GLN A 101 1.84 -23.93 9.84
CA GLN A 101 2.30 -22.73 9.11
C GLN A 101 2.69 -21.62 10.11
N PRO A 102 3.98 -21.24 10.16
CA PRO A 102 4.41 -20.13 11.00
C PRO A 102 3.90 -18.80 10.45
N ALA A 103 3.98 -17.75 11.26
CA ALA A 103 3.62 -16.39 10.86
C ALA A 103 4.81 -15.47 11.09
N GLU A 104 5.88 -15.73 10.35
CA GLU A 104 7.09 -14.93 10.38
C GLU A 104 6.87 -13.60 9.66
N ASP A 105 7.90 -12.75 9.67
CA ASP A 105 7.77 -11.38 9.19
C ASP A 105 7.32 -11.30 7.72
N ALA A 106 6.36 -10.42 7.47
CA ALA A 106 5.78 -10.17 6.16
C ALA A 106 6.24 -8.80 5.65
N HIS A 107 7.52 -8.71 5.32
CA HIS A 107 8.14 -7.48 4.81
C HIS A 107 7.49 -7.01 3.50
N ASN A 108 7.34 -5.69 3.34
CA ASN A 108 6.71 -5.07 2.18
C ASN A 108 5.30 -5.60 1.87
N SER A 109 4.54 -6.01 2.90
CA SER A 109 3.14 -6.40 2.71
C SER A 109 2.34 -5.26 2.09
N LEU A 110 1.64 -5.54 1.00
CA LEU A 110 0.80 -4.60 0.28
C LEU A 110 -0.64 -5.10 0.24
N LEU A 111 -1.58 -4.21 0.51
CA LEU A 111 -3.00 -4.46 0.29
C LEU A 111 -3.40 -3.86 -1.06
N ASN A 112 -3.67 -4.74 -2.04
CA ASN A 112 -4.14 -4.35 -3.36
C ASN A 112 -5.67 -4.48 -3.45
N ILE A 113 -6.36 -3.37 -3.73
CA ILE A 113 -7.82 -3.34 -3.90
C ILE A 113 -8.13 -2.84 -5.30
N SER A 114 -8.90 -3.62 -6.05
CA SER A 114 -9.43 -3.22 -7.36
C SER A 114 -10.86 -2.71 -7.18
N ILE A 115 -11.09 -1.46 -7.54
CA ILE A 115 -12.40 -0.80 -7.36
C ILE A 115 -13.08 -0.71 -8.72
N PRO A 116 -14.29 -1.27 -8.90
CA PRO A 116 -15.04 -1.17 -10.14
C PRO A 116 -15.32 0.30 -10.50
N ALA A 117 -15.44 0.59 -11.80
CA ALA A 117 -15.58 1.96 -12.31
C ALA A 117 -16.81 2.74 -11.77
N MET A 118 -17.84 2.03 -11.30
CA MET A 118 -19.02 2.62 -10.66
C MET A 118 -18.75 3.22 -9.27
N PHE A 119 -17.61 2.89 -8.66
CA PHE A 119 -17.21 3.39 -7.35
C PHE A 119 -15.97 4.27 -7.48
N ARG A 120 -15.84 5.23 -6.56
CA ARG A 120 -14.65 6.06 -6.41
C ARG A 120 -14.05 5.83 -5.05
N PHE A 121 -12.73 5.63 -5.02
CA PHE A 121 -12.01 5.53 -3.76
C PHE A 121 -12.08 6.86 -3.00
N SER A 122 -12.61 6.83 -1.77
CA SER A 122 -12.69 8.02 -0.93
C SER A 122 -11.58 8.11 0.13
N GLY A 123 -11.03 6.98 0.60
CA GLY A 123 -10.00 6.97 1.65
C GLY A 123 -9.93 5.67 2.44
N VAL A 124 -8.97 5.59 3.36
CA VAL A 124 -8.79 4.48 4.32
C VAL A 124 -8.92 5.01 5.74
N ARG A 125 -9.55 4.23 6.62
CA ARG A 125 -9.58 4.48 8.07
C ARG A 125 -9.21 3.20 8.81
N THR A 126 -8.29 3.30 9.76
CA THR A 126 -7.91 2.15 10.60
C THR A 126 -8.90 2.00 11.76
N LYS A 127 -9.46 0.79 11.92
CA LYS A 127 -10.31 0.46 13.06
C LYS A 127 -9.41 0.12 14.24
N LYS A 128 -9.46 0.92 15.32
CA LYS A 128 -8.74 0.58 16.56
C LYS A 128 -9.32 -0.72 17.12
N LEU A 129 -8.48 -1.74 17.25
CA LEU A 129 -8.86 -2.97 17.96
C LEU A 129 -9.11 -2.62 19.43
N LYS A 130 -10.29 -2.98 19.95
CA LYS A 130 -10.61 -2.77 21.37
C LYS A 130 -9.65 -3.52 22.29
N ASN A 131 -9.08 -4.65 21.82
CA ASN A 131 -8.03 -5.43 22.46
C ASN A 131 -6.98 -5.84 21.40
N PRO A 132 -5.83 -5.16 21.28
CA PRO A 132 -4.77 -5.62 20.40
C PRO A 132 -4.17 -6.94 20.93
N PRO A 133 -3.87 -7.94 20.07
CA PRO A 133 -3.37 -9.25 20.49
C PRO A 133 -1.95 -9.23 21.07
N PHE A 134 -1.25 -8.10 20.97
CA PHE A 134 0.08 -7.91 21.53
C PHE A 134 0.03 -6.81 22.59
N HIS A 135 0.32 -7.16 23.85
CA HIS A 135 0.79 -6.19 24.81
C HIS A 135 2.07 -5.60 24.24
N ALA A 136 2.02 -4.33 23.83
CA ALA A 136 3.23 -3.57 23.54
C ALA A 136 4.08 -3.57 24.82
N VAL A 137 5.10 -4.42 24.86
CA VAL A 137 6.12 -4.37 25.91
C VAL A 137 6.83 -3.03 25.73
N LYS A 138 6.48 -2.06 26.56
CA LYS A 138 7.27 -0.84 26.72
C LYS A 138 8.57 -1.25 27.38
N ASN A 139 9.63 -1.40 26.60
CA ASN A 139 10.97 -1.41 27.15
C ASN A 139 11.34 0.02 27.53
N HIS A 140 11.61 0.21 28.83
CA HIS A 140 12.22 1.41 29.40
C HIS A 140 13.70 1.51 29.01
#